data_AF-A0A4Q2V5G1-F1
#
_entry.id   AF-A0A4Q2V5G1-F1
#
_cell.length_a   1.000
_cell.length_b   1.000
_cell.length_c   1.000
_cell.angle_alpha   90.00
_cell.angle_beta   90.00
_cell.angle_gamma   90.00
#
_symmetry.space_group_name_H-M   'P 1'
#
loop_
_entity.id
_entity.type
_entity.pdbx_description
1 polymer ?
#
loop_
_entity_poly.entity_id
_entity_poly.type
_entity_poly.pdbx_seq_one_letter_code
_entity_poly.pdbx_strand_id
1 'polypeptide(L)'
;MEANTTARQGLFRQYLPNLSTPRFVAMQQQDAHTYAADFKKHENPPWLYALYEHWTDLYKEPFKGVTSDGVVKQDLFGLEDNQVPMADISAAGREVLNALDETQKAMTLYHIDDPQWRTWSNPEFLLSDKGLRLDEISPQLRNKVLEVLRLTLSPEGFDKARSAMRLNGFLGDLVNAERVCNEFSYNFAIFGFPSETKPWGFSFYGHHLCLNIFLYQSQLIISPWFTGAEPNEIDAGPFAGTTILQREDRLGLKLMQSLSAVQQSKAQVYELLQDPSMPIGRWNRDDQRHLCGAYRDNRVVPYEGITISSMNEEQTRLVEAIL
;
A
#
# COMPACT_ATOMS: atom_id res chain seq x y z
N MET A 1 -4.62 -1.96 34.46
CA MET A 1 -3.19 -1.64 34.67
C MET A 1 -2.71 -0.93 33.41
N GLU A 2 -2.80 0.39 33.40
CA GLU A 2 -2.19 1.24 32.38
C GLU A 2 -0.66 1.18 32.57
N ALA A 3 -0.02 0.28 31.84
CA ALA A 3 1.43 0.20 31.81
C ALA A 3 1.97 1.36 30.96
N ASN A 4 2.31 2.46 31.64
CA ASN A 4 3.39 3.40 31.33
C ASN A 4 3.81 3.49 29.84
N THR A 5 2.93 4.04 28.99
CA THR A 5 3.17 4.24 27.55
C THR A 5 4.31 5.22 27.24
N THR A 6 4.72 6.03 28.21
CA THR A 6 5.81 7.01 28.06
C THR A 6 7.20 6.38 28.01
N ALA A 7 7.38 5.12 28.40
CA ALA A 7 8.69 4.48 28.51
C ALA A 7 9.18 3.77 27.23
N ARG A 8 8.45 3.83 26.10
CA ARG A 8 8.76 3.07 24.88
C ARG A 8 8.89 3.89 23.58
N GLN A 9 8.84 5.21 23.63
CA GLN A 9 9.08 6.05 22.44
C GLN A 9 10.56 6.06 22.05
N GLY A 10 10.83 6.03 20.75
CA GLY A 10 12.18 6.14 20.17
C GLY A 10 12.99 4.85 20.19
N LEU A 11 12.40 3.70 20.56
CA LEU A 11 13.11 2.42 20.58
C LEU A 11 13.62 2.00 19.20
N PHE A 12 12.98 2.47 18.13
CA PHE A 12 13.43 2.22 16.76
C PHE A 12 14.83 2.81 16.48
N ARG A 13 15.25 3.84 17.21
CA ARG A 13 16.51 4.56 16.96
C ARG A 13 17.75 3.67 17.08
N GLN A 14 17.70 2.63 17.91
CA GLN A 14 18.80 1.67 18.05
C GLN A 14 18.98 0.78 16.80
N TYR A 15 17.97 0.71 15.95
CA TYR A 15 17.96 -0.08 14.71
C TYR A 15 18.23 0.78 13.47
N LEU A 16 18.54 2.07 13.64
CA LEU A 16 18.89 2.93 12.51
C LEU A 16 20.16 2.43 11.82
N PRO A 17 20.19 2.45 10.48
CA PRO A 17 21.34 1.98 9.72
C PRO A 17 22.53 2.92 9.89
N ASN A 18 23.73 2.40 9.63
CA ASN A 18 24.93 3.23 9.51
C ASN A 18 24.86 4.06 8.21
N LEU A 19 24.58 5.36 8.35
CA LEU A 19 24.44 6.29 7.23
C LEU A 19 25.76 6.59 6.50
N SER A 20 26.91 6.17 7.05
CA SER A 20 28.21 6.29 6.39
C SER A 20 28.49 5.17 5.39
N THR A 21 27.58 4.21 5.23
CA THR A 21 27.73 3.15 4.22
C THR A 21 27.54 3.72 2.80
N PRO A 22 28.17 3.12 1.76
CA PRO A 22 28.09 3.64 0.40
C PRO A 22 26.65 3.86 -0.13
N ARG A 23 25.71 2.99 0.26
CA ARG A 23 24.29 3.11 -0.12
C ARG A 23 23.71 4.46 0.33
N PHE A 24 23.80 4.79 1.61
CA PHE A 24 23.18 6.02 2.15
C PHE A 24 23.92 7.29 1.73
N VAL A 25 25.26 7.23 1.59
CA VAL A 25 26.05 8.35 1.06
C VAL A 25 25.66 8.67 -0.39
N ALA A 26 25.45 7.66 -1.23
CA ALA A 26 24.97 7.85 -2.60
C ALA A 26 23.51 8.37 -2.62
N MET A 27 22.63 7.74 -1.82
CA MET A 27 21.21 8.09 -1.75
C MET A 27 20.97 9.55 -1.34
N GLN A 28 21.80 10.10 -0.44
CA GLN A 28 21.79 11.52 -0.05
C GLN A 28 21.97 12.50 -1.22
N GLN A 29 22.67 12.08 -2.28
CA GLN A 29 22.95 12.90 -3.46
C GLN A 29 21.92 12.70 -4.59
N GLN A 30 21.06 11.69 -4.46
CA GLN A 30 20.08 11.28 -5.45
C GLN A 30 18.70 11.88 -5.13
N ASP A 31 17.85 11.91 -6.15
CA ASP A 31 16.40 12.07 -6.06
C ASP A 31 15.73 10.74 -6.46
N ALA A 32 14.40 10.67 -6.39
CA ALA A 32 13.66 9.45 -6.69
C ALA A 32 13.97 8.86 -8.09
N HIS A 33 14.13 9.73 -9.09
CA HIS A 33 14.43 9.33 -10.48
C HIS A 33 15.84 8.80 -10.64
N THR A 34 16.83 9.53 -10.14
CA THR A 34 18.24 9.12 -10.22
C THR A 34 18.52 7.90 -9.35
N TYR A 35 17.85 7.75 -8.21
CA TYR A 35 17.92 6.54 -7.37
C TYR A 35 17.36 5.31 -8.09
N ALA A 36 16.18 5.44 -8.72
CA ALA A 36 15.58 4.36 -9.50
C ALA A 36 16.40 4.01 -10.75
N ALA A 37 16.95 5.02 -11.45
CA ALA A 37 17.80 4.82 -12.62
C ALA A 37 19.12 4.14 -12.25
N ASP A 38 19.74 4.54 -11.14
CA ASP A 38 20.97 3.93 -10.63
C ASP A 38 20.76 2.45 -10.27
N PHE A 39 19.67 2.14 -9.56
CA PHE A 39 19.24 0.77 -9.26
C PHE A 39 19.10 -0.08 -10.54
N LYS A 40 18.37 0.44 -11.55
CA LYS A 40 18.14 -0.28 -12.81
C LYS A 40 19.42 -0.43 -13.65
N LYS A 41 20.33 0.54 -13.60
CA LYS A 41 21.57 0.55 -14.38
C LYS A 41 22.65 -0.37 -13.79
N HIS A 42 22.78 -0.38 -12.47
CA HIS A 42 23.84 -1.12 -11.79
C HIS A 42 23.36 -2.48 -11.25
N GLU A 43 22.06 -2.78 -11.36
CA GLU A 43 21.45 -4.04 -10.93
C GLU A 43 21.79 -4.36 -9.46
N ASN A 44 21.85 -3.31 -8.63
CA ASN A 44 22.32 -3.41 -7.26
C ASN A 44 21.30 -2.84 -6.27
N PRO A 45 20.82 -3.62 -5.29
CA PRO A 45 21.23 -4.99 -5.01
C PRO A 45 20.67 -6.03 -6.00
N PRO A 46 21.44 -7.09 -6.34
CA PRO A 46 21.08 -8.03 -7.41
C PRO A 46 19.83 -8.84 -7.11
N TRP A 47 19.56 -9.18 -5.85
CA TRP A 47 18.33 -9.91 -5.49
C TRP A 47 17.07 -9.07 -5.72
N LEU A 48 17.15 -7.75 -5.48
CA LEU A 48 16.02 -6.83 -5.67
C LEU A 48 15.82 -6.53 -7.15
N TYR A 49 16.91 -6.44 -7.92
CA TYR A 49 16.83 -6.33 -9.38
C TYR A 49 16.17 -7.57 -9.99
N ALA A 50 16.56 -8.77 -9.57
CA ALA A 50 15.90 -10.01 -10.01
C ALA A 50 14.41 -10.06 -9.64
N LEU A 51 14.02 -9.51 -8.48
CA LEU A 51 12.60 -9.37 -8.11
C LEU A 51 11.87 -8.39 -9.05
N TYR A 52 12.49 -7.25 -9.37
CA TYR A 52 11.95 -6.28 -10.33
C TYR A 52 11.77 -6.87 -11.74
N GLU A 53 12.75 -7.65 -12.23
CA GLU A 53 12.63 -8.36 -13.51
C GLU A 53 11.47 -9.36 -13.46
N HIS A 54 11.35 -10.13 -12.36
CA HIS A 54 10.24 -11.04 -12.17
C HIS A 54 8.88 -10.32 -12.17
N TRP A 55 8.76 -9.17 -11.52
CA TRP A 55 7.56 -8.33 -11.58
C TRP A 55 7.25 -7.86 -13.00
N THR A 56 8.28 -7.48 -13.76
CA THR A 56 8.13 -7.08 -15.17
C THR A 56 7.62 -8.23 -16.03
N ASP A 57 8.03 -9.47 -15.76
CA ASP A 57 7.50 -10.65 -16.43
C ASP A 57 6.04 -10.94 -16.05
N LEU A 58 5.69 -10.86 -14.76
CA LEU A 58 4.31 -11.02 -14.30
C LEU A 58 3.37 -9.96 -14.90
N TYR A 59 3.86 -8.74 -15.10
CA TYR A 59 3.10 -7.66 -15.71
C TYR A 59 2.68 -7.97 -17.16
N LYS A 60 3.52 -8.69 -17.91
CA LYS A 60 3.24 -9.09 -19.31
C LYS A 60 2.10 -10.09 -19.42
N GLU A 61 1.81 -10.84 -18.35
CA GLU A 61 0.67 -11.76 -18.33
C GLU A 61 -0.65 -10.97 -18.38
N PRO A 62 -1.63 -11.39 -19.21
CA PRO A 62 -2.97 -10.81 -19.15
C PRO A 62 -3.58 -10.90 -17.76
N PHE A 63 -4.28 -9.86 -17.33
CA PHE A 63 -4.93 -9.85 -16.03
C PHE A 63 -6.11 -10.84 -16.01
N LYS A 64 -6.16 -11.67 -14.96
CA LYS A 64 -7.27 -12.60 -14.66
C LYS A 64 -7.79 -12.46 -13.22
N GLY A 65 -7.03 -11.83 -12.33
CA GLY A 65 -7.35 -11.73 -10.92
C GLY A 65 -6.82 -12.89 -10.07
N VAL A 66 -6.96 -12.72 -8.75
CA VAL A 66 -6.60 -13.74 -7.76
C VAL A 66 -7.67 -14.83 -7.73
N THR A 67 -7.24 -16.09 -7.71
CA THR A 67 -8.15 -17.26 -7.67
C THR A 67 -7.77 -18.20 -6.53
N SER A 68 -8.71 -19.02 -6.04
CA SER A 68 -8.42 -20.01 -4.99
C SER A 68 -7.81 -21.31 -5.53
N ASP A 69 -8.10 -21.64 -6.78
CA ASP A 69 -7.86 -22.95 -7.39
C ASP A 69 -7.38 -22.85 -8.86
N GLY A 70 -7.08 -21.65 -9.34
CA GLY A 70 -6.72 -21.39 -10.74
C GLY A 70 -7.90 -21.14 -11.67
N VAL A 71 -9.15 -21.23 -11.18
CA VAL A 71 -10.36 -20.98 -11.97
C VAL A 71 -10.95 -19.62 -11.59
N VAL A 72 -11.17 -18.76 -12.58
CA VAL A 72 -11.79 -17.45 -12.37
C VAL A 72 -13.27 -17.64 -12.07
N LYS A 73 -13.71 -17.10 -10.93
CA LYS A 73 -15.13 -17.05 -10.56
C LYS A 73 -15.75 -15.79 -11.14
N GLN A 74 -16.67 -15.97 -12.08
CA GLN A 74 -17.45 -14.88 -12.67
C GLN A 74 -18.54 -14.42 -11.69
N ASP A 75 -18.95 -13.16 -11.81
CA ASP A 75 -20.10 -12.59 -11.08
C ASP A 75 -20.02 -12.76 -9.56
N LEU A 76 -18.81 -12.75 -8.98
CA LEU A 76 -18.60 -12.92 -7.55
C LEU A 76 -19.18 -11.77 -6.71
N PHE A 77 -19.15 -10.55 -7.27
CA PHE A 77 -19.66 -9.34 -6.64
C PHE A 77 -20.72 -8.70 -7.54
N GLY A 78 -21.92 -8.49 -6.98
CA GLY A 78 -22.97 -7.72 -7.64
C GLY A 78 -22.77 -6.22 -7.46
N LEU A 79 -23.59 -5.44 -8.17
CA LEU A 79 -23.68 -4.00 -7.90
C LEU A 79 -24.37 -3.76 -6.57
N GLU A 80 -23.76 -2.93 -5.73
CA GLU A 80 -24.27 -2.57 -4.42
C GLU A 80 -24.35 -1.05 -4.26
N ASP A 81 -25.32 -0.60 -3.47
CA ASP A 81 -25.38 0.80 -3.02
C ASP A 81 -24.56 0.95 -1.74
N ASN A 82 -23.29 1.33 -1.88
CA ASN A 82 -22.42 1.66 -0.74
C ASN A 82 -22.59 3.10 -0.26
N GLN A 83 -23.60 3.85 -0.77
CA GLN A 83 -23.86 5.25 -0.43
C GLN A 83 -22.64 6.16 -0.59
N VAL A 84 -21.77 5.83 -1.55
CA VAL A 84 -20.56 6.60 -1.85
C VAL A 84 -20.98 7.97 -2.40
N PRO A 85 -20.42 9.09 -1.90
CA PRO A 85 -20.74 10.44 -2.36
C PRO A 85 -20.10 10.72 -3.73
N MET A 86 -20.57 10.01 -4.76
CA MET A 86 -19.91 9.94 -6.07
C MET A 86 -19.85 11.30 -6.77
N ALA A 87 -20.85 12.17 -6.57
CA ALA A 87 -20.85 13.52 -7.12
C ALA A 87 -19.66 14.35 -6.63
N ASP A 88 -19.41 14.34 -5.32
CA ASP A 88 -18.33 15.10 -4.68
C ASP A 88 -16.96 14.54 -5.08
N ILE A 89 -16.81 13.21 -5.03
CA ILE A 89 -15.55 12.53 -5.40
C ILE A 89 -15.24 12.77 -6.89
N SER A 90 -16.24 12.65 -7.77
CA SER A 90 -16.06 12.89 -9.21
C SER A 90 -15.76 14.34 -9.52
N ALA A 91 -16.37 15.29 -8.80
CA ALA A 91 -16.05 16.71 -8.93
C ALA A 91 -14.59 16.98 -8.54
N ALA A 92 -14.11 16.42 -7.42
CA ALA A 92 -12.71 16.55 -7.02
C ALA A 92 -11.74 15.92 -8.04
N GLY A 93 -12.09 14.77 -8.60
CA GLY A 93 -11.30 14.15 -9.67
C GLY A 93 -11.21 15.03 -10.93
N ARG A 94 -12.31 15.66 -11.34
CA ARG A 94 -12.32 16.64 -12.45
C ARG A 94 -11.48 17.87 -12.12
N GLU A 95 -11.52 18.35 -10.88
CA GLU A 95 -10.70 19.48 -10.43
C GLU A 95 -9.20 19.21 -10.52
N VAL A 96 -8.77 17.97 -10.27
CA VAL A 96 -7.38 17.56 -10.53
C VAL A 96 -7.09 17.67 -12.02
N LEU A 97 -7.87 17.00 -12.89
CA LEU A 97 -7.65 16.98 -14.34
C LEU A 97 -7.66 18.38 -14.98
N ASN A 98 -8.52 19.28 -14.51
CA ASN A 98 -8.61 20.65 -14.98
C ASN A 98 -7.38 21.49 -14.64
N ALA A 99 -6.65 21.13 -13.57
CA ALA A 99 -5.46 21.81 -13.13
C ALA A 99 -4.16 21.27 -13.77
N LEU A 100 -4.26 20.19 -14.56
CA LEU A 100 -3.12 19.59 -15.25
C LEU A 100 -2.87 20.27 -16.61
N ASP A 101 -1.60 20.40 -16.97
CA ASP A 101 -1.21 20.62 -18.36
C ASP A 101 -1.32 19.33 -19.20
N GLU A 102 -1.14 19.41 -20.51
CA GLU A 102 -1.32 18.26 -21.40
C GLU A 102 -0.29 17.13 -21.15
N THR A 103 0.93 17.46 -20.74
CA THR A 103 1.96 16.47 -20.39
C THR A 103 1.56 15.73 -19.12
N GLN A 104 1.16 16.47 -18.09
CA GLN A 104 0.66 15.92 -16.83
C GLN A 104 -0.60 15.07 -17.06
N LYS A 105 -1.55 15.50 -17.89
CA LYS A 105 -2.73 14.69 -18.24
C LYS A 105 -2.34 13.37 -18.89
N ALA A 106 -1.42 13.40 -19.86
CA ALA A 106 -0.98 12.20 -20.56
C ALA A 106 -0.32 11.16 -19.63
N MET A 107 0.35 11.62 -18.56
CA MET A 107 0.95 10.73 -17.54
C MET A 107 -0.05 10.28 -16.47
N THR A 108 -1.19 10.96 -16.32
CA THR A 108 -2.12 10.75 -15.20
C THR A 108 -3.39 10.03 -15.60
N LEU A 109 -3.93 10.29 -16.79
CA LEU A 109 -5.23 9.79 -17.22
C LEU A 109 -5.08 8.59 -18.14
N TYR A 110 -5.45 7.42 -17.63
CA TYR A 110 -5.44 6.14 -18.35
C TYR A 110 -6.86 5.69 -18.71
N HIS A 111 -6.95 4.73 -19.64
CA HIS A 111 -8.21 4.02 -19.89
C HIS A 111 -8.60 3.18 -18.65
N ILE A 112 -9.89 2.91 -18.46
CA ILE A 112 -10.35 2.14 -17.28
C ILE A 112 -9.77 0.71 -17.24
N ASP A 113 -9.59 0.10 -18.42
CA ASP A 113 -9.02 -1.24 -18.58
C ASP A 113 -7.48 -1.25 -18.73
N ASP A 114 -6.81 -0.12 -18.46
CA ASP A 114 -5.38 -0.02 -18.65
C ASP A 114 -4.62 -0.93 -17.66
N PRO A 115 -3.68 -1.78 -18.11
CA PRO A 115 -2.93 -2.67 -17.24
C PRO A 115 -2.12 -1.93 -16.16
N GLN A 116 -1.89 -0.63 -16.33
CA GLN A 116 -1.23 0.23 -15.36
C GLN A 116 -1.85 0.19 -13.95
N TRP A 117 -3.10 -0.26 -13.77
CA TRP A 117 -3.63 -0.60 -12.43
C TRP A 117 -2.69 -1.50 -11.61
N ARG A 118 -1.98 -2.40 -12.29
CA ARG A 118 -1.11 -3.44 -11.72
C ARG A 118 0.32 -2.99 -11.44
N THR A 119 0.70 -1.79 -11.87
CA THR A 119 2.08 -1.28 -11.70
C THR A 119 2.28 -0.59 -10.35
N TRP A 120 1.69 -1.16 -9.31
CA TRP A 120 1.81 -0.66 -7.95
C TRP A 120 2.95 -1.38 -7.23
N SER A 121 3.64 -0.65 -6.38
CA SER A 121 4.66 -1.16 -5.47
C SER A 121 4.80 -0.20 -4.29
N ASN A 122 5.26 -0.70 -3.17
CA ASN A 122 5.42 0.04 -1.92
C ASN A 122 6.87 0.18 -1.38
N PRO A 123 7.98 -0.05 -2.14
CA PRO A 123 9.33 0.32 -1.70
C PRO A 123 9.61 1.80 -1.98
N GLU A 124 10.75 2.31 -1.51
CA GLU A 124 11.20 3.69 -1.75
C GLU A 124 11.65 3.96 -3.19
N PHE A 125 11.88 2.89 -3.97
CA PHE A 125 12.24 2.97 -5.38
C PHE A 125 11.03 3.35 -6.26
N LEU A 126 11.22 4.35 -7.13
CA LEU A 126 10.27 4.69 -8.19
C LEU A 126 10.36 3.68 -9.35
N LEU A 127 9.87 2.46 -9.12
CA LEU A 127 9.96 1.36 -10.09
C LEU A 127 9.01 1.56 -11.28
N SER A 128 7.79 2.01 -10.98
CA SER A 128 6.78 2.46 -11.94
C SER A 128 6.57 3.96 -11.78
N ASP A 129 6.97 4.70 -12.82
CA ASP A 129 6.76 6.15 -12.93
C ASP A 129 5.43 6.39 -13.65
N LYS A 130 4.33 6.21 -12.91
CA LYS A 130 2.95 6.31 -13.40
C LYS A 130 2.21 7.37 -12.59
N GLY A 131 1.66 8.37 -13.28
CA GLY A 131 0.89 9.44 -12.65
C GLY A 131 1.75 10.62 -12.19
N LEU A 132 1.15 11.47 -11.37
CA LEU A 132 1.81 12.64 -10.79
C LEU A 132 2.49 12.26 -9.50
N ARG A 133 3.76 12.59 -9.37
CA ARG A 133 4.46 12.52 -8.10
C ARG A 133 4.24 13.81 -7.29
N LEU A 134 3.75 13.68 -6.06
CA LEU A 134 3.24 14.82 -5.29
C LEU A 134 4.33 15.82 -4.86
N ASP A 135 5.59 15.41 -4.74
CA ASP A 135 6.73 16.27 -4.43
C ASP A 135 7.24 17.06 -5.66
N GLU A 136 6.75 16.76 -6.86
CA GLU A 136 7.14 17.41 -8.13
C GLU A 136 6.10 18.39 -8.67
N ILE A 137 4.95 18.49 -8.00
CA ILE A 137 3.83 19.36 -8.39
C ILE A 137 3.62 20.51 -7.40
N SER A 138 2.87 21.52 -7.83
CA SER A 138 2.56 22.67 -6.98
C SER A 138 1.77 22.27 -5.74
N PRO A 139 1.91 22.99 -4.60
CA PRO A 139 1.10 22.76 -3.41
C PRO A 139 -0.41 22.83 -3.68
N GLN A 140 -0.84 23.67 -4.62
CA GLN A 140 -2.24 23.79 -5.00
C GLN A 140 -2.76 22.51 -5.67
N LEU A 141 -2.01 21.95 -6.62
CA LEU A 141 -2.39 20.70 -7.29
C LEU A 141 -2.31 19.52 -6.34
N ARG A 142 -1.27 19.47 -5.49
CA ARG A 142 -1.14 18.48 -4.42
C ARG A 142 -2.36 18.47 -3.49
N ASN A 143 -2.83 19.64 -3.05
CA ASN A 143 -4.02 19.73 -2.19
C ASN A 143 -5.29 19.21 -2.90
N LYS A 144 -5.42 19.41 -4.21
CA LYS A 144 -6.54 18.82 -4.99
C LYS A 144 -6.48 17.30 -5.00
N VAL A 145 -5.29 16.70 -5.14
CA VAL A 145 -5.12 15.24 -5.05
C VAL A 145 -5.48 14.73 -3.65
N LEU A 146 -4.99 15.39 -2.60
CA LEU A 146 -5.33 15.02 -1.21
C LEU A 146 -6.82 15.17 -0.92
N GLU A 147 -7.51 16.12 -1.56
CA GLU A 147 -8.95 16.28 -1.44
C GLU A 147 -9.72 15.11 -2.05
N VAL A 148 -9.26 14.56 -3.18
CA VAL A 148 -9.82 13.31 -3.74
C VAL A 148 -9.72 12.19 -2.70
N LEU A 149 -8.56 12.00 -2.05
CA LEU A 149 -8.40 11.00 -1.00
C LEU A 149 -9.33 11.26 0.20
N ARG A 150 -9.43 12.51 0.64
CA ARG A 150 -10.26 12.92 1.79
C ARG A 150 -11.74 12.66 1.57
N LEU A 151 -12.24 12.88 0.34
CA LEU A 151 -13.64 12.65 -0.01
C LEU A 151 -13.94 11.16 -0.26
N THR A 152 -12.92 10.38 -0.63
CA THR A 152 -13.08 8.96 -0.97
C THR A 152 -12.96 8.03 0.25
N LEU A 153 -12.06 8.36 1.18
CA LEU A 153 -11.80 7.54 2.37
C LEU A 153 -12.65 8.00 3.57
N SER A 154 -12.85 7.10 4.53
CA SER A 154 -13.37 7.52 5.85
C SER A 154 -12.41 8.49 6.52
N PRO A 155 -12.86 9.29 7.52
CA PRO A 155 -11.96 10.16 8.29
C PRO A 155 -10.74 9.42 8.84
N GLU A 156 -10.94 8.22 9.41
CA GLU A 156 -9.87 7.38 9.94
C GLU A 156 -8.96 6.83 8.83
N GLY A 157 -9.52 6.48 7.68
CA GLY A 157 -8.77 6.02 6.51
C GLY A 157 -7.88 7.12 5.94
N PHE A 158 -8.40 8.35 5.82
CA PHE A 158 -7.64 9.51 5.38
C PHE A 158 -6.54 9.88 6.38
N ASP A 159 -6.86 9.89 7.68
CA ASP A 159 -5.88 10.15 8.74
C ASP A 159 -4.78 9.09 8.74
N LYS A 160 -5.12 7.81 8.52
CA LYS A 160 -4.15 6.72 8.37
C LYS A 160 -3.23 6.95 7.16
N ALA A 161 -3.79 7.28 6.00
CA ALA A 161 -3.00 7.60 4.80
C ALA A 161 -2.06 8.80 5.03
N ARG A 162 -2.55 9.91 5.60
CA ARG A 162 -1.73 11.09 5.92
C ARG A 162 -0.67 10.80 6.98
N SER A 163 -0.95 9.92 7.93
CA SER A 163 0.02 9.49 8.95
C SER A 163 1.13 8.64 8.32
N ALA A 164 0.81 7.72 7.41
CA ALA A 164 1.79 6.98 6.63
C ALA A 164 2.68 7.92 5.79
N MET A 165 2.08 8.93 5.15
CA MET A 165 2.81 9.98 4.43
C MET A 165 3.80 10.72 5.35
N ARG A 166 3.37 11.17 6.52
CA ARG A 166 4.24 11.87 7.48
C ARG A 166 5.36 10.98 8.02
N LEU A 167 5.05 9.71 8.31
CA LEU A 167 6.06 8.73 8.73
C LEU A 167 7.10 8.49 7.64
N ASN A 168 6.69 8.47 6.37
CA ASN A 168 7.61 8.40 5.25
C ASN A 168 8.54 9.62 5.16
N GLY A 169 8.00 10.82 5.43
CA GLY A 169 8.79 12.04 5.59
C GLY A 169 9.81 11.92 6.72
N PHE A 170 9.35 11.49 7.88
CA PHE A 170 10.19 11.30 9.05
C PHE A 170 11.29 10.24 8.82
N LEU A 171 11.00 9.15 8.11
CA LEU A 171 12.01 8.18 7.69
C LEU A 171 13.07 8.84 6.81
N GLY A 172 12.65 9.65 5.84
CA GLY A 172 13.55 10.44 5.00
C GLY A 172 14.55 11.24 5.81
N ASP A 173 14.06 11.98 6.81
CA ASP A 173 14.88 12.78 7.73
C ASP A 173 15.85 11.89 8.54
N LEU A 174 15.40 10.73 9.02
CA LEU A 174 16.22 9.81 9.82
C LEU A 174 17.41 9.24 9.05
N VAL A 175 17.29 9.09 7.73
CA VAL A 175 18.34 8.53 6.87
C VAL A 175 19.03 9.56 5.96
N ASN A 176 18.70 10.85 6.12
CA ASN A 176 19.14 11.96 5.27
C ASN A 176 18.85 11.74 3.77
N ALA A 177 17.67 11.21 3.44
CA ALA A 177 17.29 10.86 2.07
C ALA A 177 15.98 11.51 1.61
N GLU A 178 15.72 12.74 2.06
CA GLU A 178 14.48 13.49 1.84
C GLU A 178 14.17 13.70 0.34
N ARG A 179 15.20 13.73 -0.50
CA ARG A 179 15.07 13.85 -1.96
C ARG A 179 14.55 12.58 -2.64
N VAL A 180 14.65 11.43 -1.97
CA VAL A 180 14.11 10.14 -2.44
C VAL A 180 12.79 9.81 -1.73
N CYS A 181 12.77 10.01 -0.41
CA CYS A 181 11.71 9.62 0.49
C CYS A 181 11.34 10.80 1.40
N ASN A 182 10.22 11.47 1.11
CA ASN A 182 9.66 12.55 1.90
C ASN A 182 8.13 12.38 2.07
N GLU A 183 7.49 13.33 2.77
CA GLU A 183 6.04 13.29 3.03
C GLU A 183 5.20 13.14 1.75
N PHE A 184 5.67 13.68 0.63
CA PHE A 184 4.95 13.76 -0.63
C PHE A 184 5.55 12.87 -1.73
N SER A 185 6.39 11.90 -1.37
CA SER A 185 6.94 10.88 -2.28
C SER A 185 5.92 9.80 -2.67
N TYR A 186 4.78 10.24 -3.19
CA TYR A 186 3.65 9.42 -3.58
C TYR A 186 3.19 9.80 -4.98
N ASN A 187 2.67 8.83 -5.71
CA ASN A 187 2.20 8.95 -7.08
C ASN A 187 0.67 8.83 -7.15
N PHE A 188 0.06 9.59 -8.05
CA PHE A 188 -1.39 9.60 -8.26
C PHE A 188 -1.74 9.46 -9.74
N ALA A 189 -2.54 8.45 -10.08
CA ALA A 189 -3.02 8.20 -11.44
C ALA A 189 -4.53 7.96 -11.45
N ILE A 190 -5.21 8.42 -12.49
CA ILE A 190 -6.65 8.27 -12.72
C ILE A 190 -6.88 7.29 -13.86
N PHE A 191 -7.88 6.42 -13.72
CA PHE A 191 -8.30 5.45 -14.71
C PHE A 191 -9.77 5.70 -15.07
N GLY A 192 -10.05 5.98 -16.34
CA GLY A 192 -11.35 6.48 -16.76
C GLY A 192 -11.60 7.93 -16.34
N PHE A 193 -12.50 8.62 -17.05
CA PHE A 193 -12.80 10.01 -16.74
C PHE A 193 -13.74 10.10 -15.52
N PRO A 194 -13.46 10.96 -14.51
CA PRO A 194 -14.27 11.06 -13.29
C PRO A 194 -15.76 11.34 -13.56
N SER A 195 -16.60 10.40 -13.14
CA SER A 195 -18.00 10.33 -13.54
C SER A 195 -18.90 9.77 -12.44
N GLU A 196 -20.11 10.30 -12.34
CA GLU A 196 -21.13 9.81 -11.42
C GLU A 196 -21.79 8.50 -11.88
N THR A 197 -21.70 8.17 -13.18
CA THR A 197 -22.47 7.08 -13.78
C THR A 197 -21.63 6.10 -14.60
N LYS A 198 -20.40 6.47 -14.95
CA LYS A 198 -19.44 5.62 -15.69
C LYS A 198 -18.35 5.13 -14.74
N PRO A 199 -17.75 3.96 -15.00
CA PRO A 199 -16.67 3.45 -14.17
C PRO A 199 -15.44 4.35 -14.31
N TRP A 200 -14.84 4.67 -13.19
CA TRP A 200 -13.55 5.35 -13.11
C TRP A 200 -12.87 4.99 -11.79
N GLY A 201 -11.66 5.48 -11.56
CA GLY A 201 -10.98 5.26 -10.30
C GLY A 201 -9.61 5.88 -10.28
N PHE A 202 -8.84 5.58 -9.25
CA PHE A 202 -7.48 6.07 -9.12
C PHE A 202 -6.57 5.11 -8.36
N SER A 203 -5.29 5.20 -8.65
CA SER A 203 -4.20 4.65 -7.84
C SER A 203 -3.56 5.80 -7.05
N PHE A 204 -3.32 5.59 -5.76
CA PHE A 204 -2.43 6.41 -4.94
C PHE A 204 -1.42 5.50 -4.25
N TYR A 205 -0.14 5.63 -4.60
CA TYR A 205 0.88 4.69 -4.14
C TYR A 205 2.24 5.33 -3.91
N GLY A 206 3.02 4.74 -3.02
CA GLY A 206 4.36 5.16 -2.68
C GLY A 206 4.92 4.27 -1.58
N HIS A 207 6.05 4.67 -1.02
CA HIS A 207 6.68 3.91 0.04
C HIS A 207 5.70 3.73 1.21
N HIS A 208 5.45 2.47 1.59
CA HIS A 208 4.50 2.05 2.63
C HIS A 208 3.00 2.33 2.43
N LEU A 209 2.53 2.80 1.26
CA LEU A 209 1.10 2.98 1.02
C LEU A 209 0.75 2.64 -0.42
N CYS A 210 -0.32 1.85 -0.60
CA CYS A 210 -0.91 1.62 -1.92
C CYS A 210 -2.43 1.56 -1.77
N LEU A 211 -3.13 2.37 -2.54
CA LEU A 211 -4.59 2.42 -2.60
C LEU A 211 -4.98 2.39 -4.08
N ASN A 212 -5.60 1.29 -4.51
CA ASN A 212 -6.29 1.23 -5.80
C ASN A 212 -7.78 1.26 -5.54
N ILE A 213 -8.44 2.32 -6.03
CA ILE A 213 -9.85 2.58 -5.76
C ILE A 213 -10.61 2.62 -7.08
N PHE A 214 -11.52 1.68 -7.26
CA PHE A 214 -12.45 1.62 -8.37
C PHE A 214 -13.83 2.12 -7.93
N LEU A 215 -14.45 2.95 -8.76
CA LEU A 215 -15.67 3.68 -8.50
C LEU A 215 -16.65 3.43 -9.64
N TYR A 216 -17.85 2.96 -9.31
CA TYR A 216 -18.92 2.80 -10.30
C TYR A 216 -20.29 3.02 -9.65
N GLN A 217 -21.02 4.01 -10.15
CA GLN A 217 -22.31 4.44 -9.60
C GLN A 217 -22.18 4.82 -8.11
N SER A 218 -22.78 4.05 -7.20
CA SER A 218 -22.70 4.22 -5.75
C SER A 218 -21.75 3.20 -5.08
N GLN A 219 -21.04 2.40 -5.87
CA GLN A 219 -20.17 1.33 -5.40
C GLN A 219 -18.71 1.77 -5.43
N LEU A 220 -17.96 1.33 -4.42
CA LEU A 220 -16.53 1.57 -4.28
C LEU A 220 -15.83 0.25 -3.93
N ILE A 221 -14.79 -0.07 -4.68
CA ILE A 221 -13.93 -1.24 -4.44
C ILE A 221 -12.52 -0.73 -4.17
N ILE A 222 -11.94 -1.15 -3.04
CA ILE A 222 -10.53 -0.87 -2.71
C ILE A 222 -9.74 -2.16 -2.80
N SER A 223 -8.98 -2.34 -3.89
CA SER A 223 -8.06 -3.46 -4.02
C SER A 223 -7.06 -3.24 -5.15
N PRO A 224 -5.76 -3.52 -4.93
CA PRO A 224 -5.13 -3.79 -3.64
C PRO A 224 -5.11 -2.57 -2.70
N TRP A 225 -5.16 -2.86 -1.40
CA TRP A 225 -4.86 -1.94 -0.30
C TRP A 225 -3.59 -2.43 0.38
N PHE A 226 -2.62 -1.55 0.58
CA PHE A 226 -1.49 -1.77 1.48
C PHE A 226 -1.24 -0.54 2.36
N THR A 227 -0.97 -0.77 3.66
CA THR A 227 -0.40 0.24 4.56
C THR A 227 0.68 -0.42 5.40
N GLY A 228 1.88 0.12 5.34
CA GLY A 228 3.02 -0.25 6.18
C GLY A 228 3.55 0.96 6.93
N ALA A 229 4.58 0.76 7.73
CA ALA A 229 5.32 1.86 8.35
C ALA A 229 6.70 1.39 8.83
N GLU A 230 7.73 2.17 8.53
CA GLU A 230 9.08 2.02 9.06
C GLU A 230 9.69 3.42 9.29
N PRO A 231 9.91 3.88 10.53
CA PRO A 231 9.34 3.35 11.77
C PRO A 231 7.80 3.47 11.78
N ASN A 232 7.14 2.94 12.81
CA ASN A 232 5.69 3.05 13.02
C ASN A 232 5.29 4.15 14.02
N GLU A 233 6.24 5.02 14.40
CA GLU A 233 6.03 6.17 15.26
C GLU A 233 6.94 7.34 14.87
N ILE A 234 6.46 8.57 15.14
CA ILE A 234 7.26 9.80 15.05
C ILE A 234 7.55 10.27 16.47
N ASP A 235 8.81 10.34 16.87
CA ASP A 235 9.23 10.72 18.23
C ASP A 235 9.82 12.14 18.33
N ALA A 236 9.94 12.86 17.21
CA ALA A 236 10.49 14.21 17.17
C ALA A 236 9.86 15.07 16.07
N GLY A 237 10.03 16.39 16.15
CA GLY A 237 9.54 17.34 15.16
C GLY A 237 8.05 17.68 15.28
N PRO A 238 7.45 18.33 14.26
CA PRO A 238 6.10 18.89 14.33
C PRO A 238 4.98 17.83 14.41
N PHE A 239 5.29 16.57 14.07
CA PHE A 239 4.35 15.46 14.08
C PHE A 239 4.65 14.43 15.18
N ALA A 240 5.49 14.77 16.16
CA ALA A 240 5.81 13.91 17.30
C ALA A 240 4.53 13.40 17.99
N GLY A 241 4.51 12.10 18.32
CA GLY A 241 3.35 11.40 18.88
C GLY A 241 2.46 10.71 17.83
N THR A 242 2.72 10.89 16.53
CA THR A 242 2.03 10.13 15.48
C THR A 242 2.42 8.66 15.58
N THR A 243 1.42 7.76 15.59
CA THR A 243 1.62 6.30 15.56
C THR A 243 0.61 5.68 14.59
N ILE A 244 0.96 4.54 13.98
CA ILE A 244 0.09 3.83 13.03
C ILE A 244 0.22 2.31 13.24
N LEU A 245 -0.80 1.55 12.80
CA LEU A 245 -0.84 0.08 12.81
C LEU A 245 -0.82 -0.60 14.20
N GLN A 246 -0.76 0.17 15.28
CA GLN A 246 -0.78 -0.32 16.66
C GLN A 246 -2.10 -1.01 17.02
N ARG A 247 -3.22 -0.53 16.46
CA ARG A 247 -4.54 -1.11 16.69
C ARG A 247 -4.63 -2.48 16.02
N GLU A 248 -4.23 -2.56 14.76
CA GLU A 248 -4.25 -3.76 13.92
C GLU A 248 -3.33 -4.85 14.49
N ASP A 249 -2.12 -4.48 14.92
CA ASP A 249 -1.19 -5.39 15.62
C ASP A 249 -1.83 -5.97 16.89
N ARG A 250 -2.32 -5.10 17.78
CA ARG A 250 -2.94 -5.53 19.05
C ARG A 250 -4.17 -6.42 18.82
N LEU A 251 -5.03 -6.05 17.87
CA LEU A 251 -6.26 -6.80 17.58
C LEU A 251 -5.95 -8.14 16.90
N GLY A 252 -4.98 -8.19 15.98
CA GLY A 252 -4.51 -9.42 15.35
C GLY A 252 -3.94 -10.40 16.36
N LEU A 253 -3.10 -9.93 17.28
CA LEU A 253 -2.58 -10.74 18.38
C LEU A 253 -3.71 -11.23 19.30
N LYS A 254 -4.63 -10.33 19.69
CA LYS A 254 -5.79 -10.69 20.52
C LYS A 254 -6.66 -11.76 19.84
N LEU A 255 -6.89 -11.65 18.53
CA LEU A 255 -7.65 -12.63 17.76
C LEU A 255 -7.00 -14.01 17.87
N MET A 256 -5.71 -14.14 17.53
CA MET A 256 -5.01 -15.43 17.63
C MET A 256 -5.03 -16.01 19.06
N GLN A 257 -4.83 -15.17 20.08
CA GLN A 257 -4.88 -15.58 21.49
C GLN A 257 -6.28 -15.99 21.96
N SER A 258 -7.34 -15.48 21.33
CA SER A 258 -8.74 -15.81 21.65
C SER A 258 -9.21 -17.13 21.05
N LEU A 259 -8.48 -17.70 20.09
CA LEU A 259 -8.80 -18.99 19.48
C LEU A 259 -8.56 -20.14 20.48
N SER A 260 -9.40 -21.18 20.43
CA SER A 260 -9.13 -22.42 21.17
C SER A 260 -7.85 -23.11 20.65
N ALA A 261 -7.24 -23.99 21.44
CA ALA A 261 -6.04 -24.72 21.01
C ALA A 261 -6.24 -25.48 19.68
N VAL A 262 -7.44 -26.03 19.45
CA VAL A 262 -7.80 -26.72 18.20
C VAL A 262 -7.94 -25.75 17.02
N GLN A 263 -8.44 -24.54 17.26
CA GLN A 263 -8.51 -23.50 16.23
C GLN A 263 -7.13 -22.91 15.93
N GLN A 264 -6.31 -22.67 16.96
CA GLN A 264 -4.94 -22.18 16.81
C GLN A 264 -4.09 -23.12 15.96
N SER A 265 -4.16 -24.43 16.22
CA SER A 265 -3.40 -25.42 15.43
C SER A 265 -3.84 -25.50 13.97
N LYS A 266 -5.08 -25.16 13.65
CA LYS A 266 -5.58 -25.05 12.27
C LYS A 266 -5.20 -23.72 11.62
N ALA A 267 -5.32 -22.62 12.36
CA ALA A 267 -5.00 -21.28 11.89
C ALA A 267 -3.49 -21.10 11.62
N GLN A 268 -2.64 -21.73 12.44
CA GLN A 268 -1.21 -21.81 12.24
C GLN A 268 -0.88 -22.83 11.15
N VAL A 269 -0.97 -22.40 9.90
CA VAL A 269 -0.76 -23.27 8.72
C VAL A 269 0.69 -23.77 8.56
N TYR A 270 1.66 -23.12 9.21
CA TYR A 270 3.06 -23.54 9.31
C TYR A 270 3.62 -23.14 10.68
N GLU A 271 4.53 -23.94 11.22
CA GLU A 271 5.11 -23.72 12.55
C GLU A 271 6.01 -22.48 12.55
N LEU A 272 6.82 -22.33 11.50
CA LEU A 272 7.80 -21.25 11.37
C LEU A 272 7.34 -20.15 10.38
N LEU A 273 7.94 -18.96 10.52
CA LEU A 273 7.79 -17.87 9.56
C LEU A 273 8.37 -18.25 8.19
N GLN A 274 9.51 -18.96 8.21
CA GLN A 274 10.09 -19.65 7.06
C GLN A 274 10.22 -21.12 7.43
N ASP A 275 9.24 -21.93 7.03
CA ASP A 275 9.13 -23.34 7.42
C ASP A 275 9.68 -24.25 6.31
N PRO A 276 10.55 -25.24 6.62
CA PRO A 276 11.09 -26.17 5.62
C PRO A 276 10.03 -26.97 4.85
N SER A 277 8.82 -27.12 5.39
CA SER A 277 7.70 -27.79 4.73
C SER A 277 6.95 -26.92 3.72
N MET A 278 7.21 -25.60 3.69
CA MET A 278 6.57 -24.70 2.74
C MET A 278 6.95 -25.06 1.30
N PRO A 279 5.98 -25.09 0.37
CA PRO A 279 6.28 -25.28 -1.04
C PRO A 279 7.00 -24.06 -1.62
N ILE A 280 7.69 -24.27 -2.75
CA ILE A 280 8.36 -23.20 -3.49
C ILE A 280 7.36 -22.06 -3.81
N GLY A 281 7.77 -20.82 -3.58
CA GLY A 281 6.96 -19.62 -3.82
C GLY A 281 5.93 -19.30 -2.73
N ARG A 282 5.95 -20.01 -1.59
CA ARG A 282 5.17 -19.68 -0.39
C ARG A 282 5.83 -18.63 0.49
N TRP A 283 7.15 -18.55 0.44
CA TRP A 283 7.95 -17.57 1.15
C TRP A 283 8.94 -16.90 0.19
N ASN A 284 9.15 -15.59 0.33
CA ASN A 284 10.27 -14.89 -0.30
C ASN A 284 10.87 -13.84 0.65
N ARG A 285 12.06 -13.34 0.35
CA ARG A 285 12.81 -12.44 1.25
C ARG A 285 12.08 -11.12 1.53
N ASP A 286 11.39 -10.59 0.53
CA ASP A 286 10.87 -9.21 0.53
C ASP A 286 9.41 -9.16 1.01
N ASP A 287 8.57 -10.12 0.62
CA ASP A 287 7.17 -10.23 1.07
C ASP A 287 6.97 -11.21 2.24
N GLN A 288 7.99 -11.98 2.61
CA GLN A 288 7.90 -13.09 3.57
C GLN A 288 6.77 -14.06 3.16
N ARG A 289 5.71 -14.16 3.97
CA ARG A 289 4.56 -15.04 3.73
C ARG A 289 3.38 -14.35 3.05
N HIS A 290 3.48 -13.07 2.66
CA HIS A 290 2.39 -12.42 1.93
C HIS A 290 2.25 -13.05 0.55
N LEU A 291 1.01 -13.41 0.19
CA LEU A 291 0.73 -14.20 -1.01
C LEU A 291 0.41 -13.32 -2.23
N CYS A 292 -0.08 -12.09 -1.99
CA CYS A 292 -0.47 -11.12 -3.00
C CYS A 292 0.31 -9.80 -2.84
N GLY A 293 1.65 -9.87 -2.90
CA GLY A 293 2.51 -8.68 -2.99
C GLY A 293 2.41 -7.99 -4.35
N ALA A 294 3.26 -6.97 -4.58
CA ALA A 294 3.29 -6.22 -5.82
C ALA A 294 3.35 -7.13 -7.07
N TYR A 295 2.60 -6.79 -8.12
CA TYR A 295 2.48 -7.53 -9.40
C TYR A 295 1.95 -8.98 -9.31
N ARG A 296 1.58 -9.47 -8.12
CA ARG A 296 1.01 -10.82 -7.92
C ARG A 296 -0.51 -10.86 -8.16
N ASP A 297 -1.05 -9.98 -9.01
CA ASP A 297 -2.49 -9.81 -9.19
C ASP A 297 -3.20 -11.02 -9.86
N ASN A 298 -2.42 -12.00 -10.33
CA ASN A 298 -2.87 -13.23 -10.98
C ASN A 298 -2.63 -14.51 -10.13
N ARG A 299 -2.29 -14.36 -8.84
CA ARG A 299 -1.87 -15.47 -7.98
C ARG A 299 -3.01 -16.47 -7.72
N VAL A 300 -2.65 -17.75 -7.59
CA VAL A 300 -3.52 -18.77 -7.00
C VAL A 300 -3.25 -18.84 -5.49
N VAL A 301 -4.25 -18.53 -4.68
CA VAL A 301 -4.19 -18.46 -3.22
C VAL A 301 -5.21 -19.42 -2.62
N PRO A 302 -4.81 -20.66 -2.28
CA PRO A 302 -5.71 -21.62 -1.65
C PRO A 302 -6.28 -21.12 -0.32
N TYR A 303 -7.51 -21.52 0.00
CA TYR A 303 -8.06 -21.31 1.34
C TYR A 303 -7.33 -22.19 2.35
N GLU A 304 -6.82 -21.58 3.41
CA GLU A 304 -6.11 -22.26 4.49
C GLU A 304 -6.52 -21.66 5.84
N GLY A 305 -6.29 -22.38 6.93
CA GLY A 305 -6.64 -21.92 8.26
C GLY A 305 -8.06 -22.28 8.68
N ILE A 306 -8.76 -21.34 9.28
CA ILE A 306 -10.13 -21.49 9.80
C ILE A 306 -11.06 -20.45 9.16
N THR A 307 -12.36 -20.77 9.07
CA THR A 307 -13.36 -19.85 8.55
C THR A 307 -13.90 -18.93 9.66
N ILE A 308 -14.32 -17.72 9.29
CA ILE A 308 -15.03 -16.81 10.22
C ILE A 308 -16.30 -17.49 10.76
N SER A 309 -16.99 -18.30 9.94
CA SER A 309 -18.17 -19.06 10.38
C SER A 309 -17.90 -20.11 11.47
N SER A 310 -16.63 -20.46 11.71
CA SER A 310 -16.22 -21.36 12.81
C SER A 310 -15.87 -20.61 14.11
N MET A 311 -15.91 -19.28 14.08
CA MET A 311 -15.57 -18.41 15.20
C MET A 311 -16.81 -18.10 16.06
N ASN A 312 -16.58 -17.75 17.33
CA ASN A 312 -17.63 -17.19 18.19
C ASN A 312 -17.86 -15.69 17.89
N GLU A 313 -18.85 -15.09 18.54
CA GLU A 313 -19.23 -13.69 18.32
C GLU A 313 -18.13 -12.69 18.70
N GLU A 314 -17.35 -12.94 19.77
CA GLU A 314 -16.24 -12.06 20.13
C GLU A 314 -15.12 -12.10 19.08
N GLN A 315 -14.75 -13.29 18.63
CA GLN A 315 -13.74 -13.50 17.58
C GLN A 315 -14.17 -12.87 16.25
N THR A 316 -15.45 -12.99 15.89
CA THR A 316 -16.00 -12.35 14.68
C THR A 316 -15.89 -10.83 14.77
N ARG A 317 -16.26 -10.23 15.92
CA ARG A 317 -16.07 -8.79 16.16
C ARG A 317 -14.60 -8.36 16.12
N LEU A 318 -13.67 -9.22 16.52
CA LEU A 318 -12.23 -8.91 16.41
C LEU A 318 -11.79 -8.86 14.94
N VAL A 319 -12.26 -9.79 14.10
CA VAL A 319 -11.98 -9.77 12.66
C VAL A 319 -12.53 -8.49 12.03
N GLU A 320 -13.79 -8.16 12.30
CA GLU A 320 -14.44 -6.93 11.78
C GLU A 320 -13.74 -5.64 12.25
N ALA A 321 -13.11 -5.66 13.43
CA ALA A 321 -12.41 -4.49 13.97
C ALA A 321 -10.97 -4.31 13.47
N ILE A 322 -10.38 -5.35 12.86
CA ILE A 322 -9.07 -5.33 12.19
C ILE A 322 -9.21 -4.79 10.77
N LEU A 323 -10.27 -5.23 10.08
CA LEU A 323 -10.63 -4.79 8.73
C LEU A 323 -11.10 -3.32 8.74
#